data_AF-A0A379WYE3-F1
#
_entry.id   AF-A0A379WYE3-F1
#
_cell.length_a   1.000
_cell.length_b   1.000
_cell.length_c   1.000
_cell.angle_alpha   90.00
_cell.angle_beta   90.00
_cell.angle_gamma   90.00
#
_symmetry.space_group_name_H-M   'P 1'
#
loop_
_entity.id
_entity.type
_entity.pdbx_description
1 polymer ?
#
loop_
_entity_poly.entity_id
_entity_poly.type
_entity_poly.pdbx_seq_one_letter_code
_entity_poly.pdbx_strand_id
1 'polypeptide(L)'
;MSPAIITLLVLVVAIIIFVSDRLPMGLVAFMVPMALYFTGVIDAKDIFASIVNANVILIVAMCVLGAAFFKTGLAWQSSKILLKYAKTERSLSVLIFSYWWRLCLLCF
;
A
#
# COMPACT_ATOMS: atom_id res chain seq x y z
N MET A 1 -21.05 22.19 -13.87
CA MET A 1 -20.22 21.05 -14.32
C MET A 1 -20.45 19.90 -13.36
N SER A 2 -20.65 18.67 -13.84
CA SER A 2 -20.91 17.54 -12.94
C SER A 2 -19.66 17.28 -12.07
N PRO A 3 -19.82 17.07 -10.75
CA PRO A 3 -18.70 16.73 -9.87
C PRO A 3 -17.94 15.49 -10.35
N ALA A 4 -18.65 14.55 -10.99
CA ALA A 4 -18.07 13.32 -11.51
C ALA A 4 -17.10 13.53 -12.69
N ILE A 5 -17.30 14.57 -13.51
CA ILE A 5 -16.38 14.86 -14.63
C ILE A 5 -15.05 15.41 -14.08
N ILE A 6 -15.11 16.22 -13.03
CA ILE A 6 -13.94 16.81 -12.39
C ILE A 6 -13.10 15.72 -11.72
N THR A 7 -13.73 14.77 -11.02
CA THR A 7 -13.02 13.64 -10.39
C THR A 7 -12.38 12.72 -11.43
N LEU A 8 -13.06 12.44 -12.53
CA LEU A 8 -12.52 11.65 -13.64
C LEU A 8 -11.27 12.30 -14.26
N LEU A 9 -11.29 13.62 -14.43
CA LEU A 9 -10.16 14.38 -14.98
C LEU A 9 -8.95 14.33 -14.03
N VAL A 10 -9.16 14.53 -12.73
CA VAL A 10 -8.08 14.44 -11.74
C VAL A 10 -7.54 13.02 -11.62
N LEU A 11 -8.39 12.00 -11.74
CA LEU A 11 -7.97 10.59 -11.73
C LEU A 11 -7.02 10.29 -12.90
N VAL A 12 -7.37 10.72 -14.12
CA VAL A 12 -6.52 10.52 -15.30
C VAL A 12 -5.17 11.23 -15.13
N VAL A 13 -5.17 12.46 -14.62
CA VAL A 13 -3.93 13.20 -14.33
C VAL A 13 -3.09 12.49 -13.27
N ALA A 14 -3.71 11.97 -12.21
CA ALA A 14 -3.03 11.21 -11.16
C ALA A 14 -2.36 9.95 -11.71
N ILE A 15 -3.03 9.20 -12.61
CA ILE A 15 -2.47 8.00 -13.26
C ILE A 15 -1.27 8.38 -14.13
N ILE A 16 -1.34 9.46 -14.90
CA ILE A 16 -0.22 9.92 -15.76
C ILE A 16 1.00 10.27 -14.90
N ILE A 17 0.80 10.99 -13.79
CA ILE A 17 1.86 11.33 -12.85
C ILE A 17 2.46 10.07 -12.20
N PHE A 18 1.61 9.10 -11.86
CA PHE A 18 2.03 7.84 -11.26
C PHE A 18 2.88 6.98 -12.21
N VAL A 19 2.47 6.86 -13.47
CA VAL A 19 3.21 6.11 -14.50
C VAL A 19 4.54 6.79 -14.86
N SER A 20 4.62 8.11 -14.72
CA SER A 20 5.86 8.85 -15.01
C SER A 20 6.97 8.58 -13.98
N ASP A 21 6.66 8.00 -12.82
CA ASP A 21 7.57 7.65 -11.70
C ASP A 21 8.52 8.78 -11.25
N ARG A 22 8.31 10.01 -11.73
CA ARG A 22 9.14 11.18 -11.39
C ARG A 22 8.91 11.66 -9.96
N LEU A 23 7.78 11.29 -9.35
CA LEU A 23 7.39 11.70 -8.01
C LEU A 23 7.18 10.46 -7.13
N PRO A 24 7.71 10.46 -5.89
CA PRO A 24 7.48 9.35 -4.97
C PRO A 24 5.98 9.22 -4.69
N MET A 25 5.48 7.98 -4.68
CA MET A 25 4.05 7.70 -4.55
C MET A 25 3.41 8.38 -3.33
N GLY A 26 4.19 8.55 -2.25
CA GLY A 26 3.74 9.30 -1.06
C GLY A 26 3.37 10.74 -1.38
N LEU A 27 4.12 11.44 -2.24
CA LEU A 27 3.82 12.83 -2.62
C LEU A 27 2.53 12.92 -3.44
N VAL A 28 2.35 11.98 -4.38
CA VAL A 28 1.17 11.92 -5.25
C VAL A 28 -0.09 11.67 -4.40
N ALA A 29 0.01 10.80 -3.39
CA ALA A 29 -1.09 10.50 -2.47
C ALA A 29 -1.59 11.74 -1.68
N PHE A 30 -0.73 12.71 -1.38
CA PHE A 30 -1.15 13.98 -0.77
C PHE A 30 -1.67 14.99 -1.79
N MET A 31 -1.12 15.00 -3.01
CA MET A 31 -1.45 15.98 -4.04
C MET A 31 -2.86 15.78 -4.62
N VAL A 32 -3.32 14.53 -4.75
CA VAL A 32 -4.65 14.18 -5.30
C VAL A 32 -5.81 14.72 -4.46
N PRO A 33 -5.93 14.43 -3.15
CA PRO A 33 -7.01 14.99 -2.33
C PRO A 33 -6.93 16.51 -2.20
N MET A 34 -5.72 17.09 -2.24
CA MET A 34 -5.51 18.54 -2.24
C MET A 34 -6.01 19.19 -3.53
N ALA A 35 -5.81 18.55 -4.69
CA ALA A 35 -6.39 18.98 -5.96
C ALA A 35 -7.92 18.89 -5.95
N LEU A 36 -8.49 17.83 -5.38
CA LEU A 36 -9.96 17.68 -5.25
C LEU A 36 -10.58 18.74 -4.34
N TYR A 37 -9.88 19.13 -3.26
CA TYR A 37 -10.28 20.23 -2.39
C TYR A 37 -10.35 21.56 -3.14
N PHE A 38 -9.31 21.91 -3.91
CA PHE A 38 -9.31 23.14 -4.71
C PHE A 38 -10.41 23.15 -5.78
N THR A 39 -10.80 21.98 -6.29
CA THR A 39 -11.93 21.88 -7.23
C THR A 39 -13.31 21.88 -6.56
N GLY A 40 -13.39 21.94 -5.23
CA GLY A 40 -14.64 22.05 -4.47
C GLY A 40 -15.51 20.80 -4.48
N VAL A 41 -14.95 19.64 -4.86
CA VAL A 41 -15.68 18.37 -4.92
C VAL A 41 -15.73 17.68 -3.55
N ILE A 42 -14.75 17.95 -2.70
CA ILE A 42 -14.55 17.29 -1.41
C ILE A 42 -14.21 18.37 -0.36
N ASP A 43 -14.81 18.27 0.83
CA ASP A 43 -14.56 19.20 1.95
C ASP A 43 -13.28 18.82 2.71
N ALA A 44 -12.72 19.73 3.50
CA ALA A 44 -11.48 19.49 4.24
C ALA A 44 -11.58 18.28 5.19
N LYS A 45 -12.78 17.99 5.71
CA LYS A 45 -13.03 16.86 6.62
C LYS A 45 -12.85 15.50 5.97
N ASP A 46 -13.22 15.37 4.70
CA ASP A 46 -13.16 14.10 3.97
C ASP A 46 -11.72 13.72 3.58
N ILE A 47 -10.84 14.73 3.44
CA ILE A 47 -9.40 14.53 3.25
C ILE A 47 -8.81 13.82 4.48
N PHE A 48 -9.14 14.30 5.69
CA PHE A 48 -8.68 13.67 6.93
C PHE A 48 -9.33 12.29 7.13
N ALA A 49 -10.59 12.11 6.75
CA ALA A 49 -11.25 10.79 6.79
C ALA A 49 -10.55 9.76 5.89
N SER A 50 -9.98 10.18 4.76
CA SER A 50 -9.24 9.32 3.85
C SER A 50 -7.86 8.92 4.41
N ILE A 51 -7.19 9.80 5.16
CA ILE A 51 -5.89 9.51 5.79
C ILE A 51 -6.05 8.59 7.01
N VAL A 52 -7.10 8.76 7.81
CA VAL A 52 -7.36 7.98 9.03
C VAL A 52 -8.12 6.67 8.73
N ASN A 53 -8.12 6.23 7.47
CA ASN A 53 -8.76 4.98 7.10
C ASN A 53 -8.05 3.78 7.75
N ALA A 54 -8.83 2.80 8.26
CA ALA A 54 -8.31 1.61 8.91
C ALA A 54 -7.28 0.86 8.04
N ASN A 55 -7.48 0.81 6.73
CA ASN A 55 -6.56 0.15 5.80
C ASN A 55 -5.18 0.83 5.78
N VAL A 56 -5.13 2.16 5.85
CA VAL A 56 -3.87 2.93 5.89
C VAL A 56 -3.14 2.68 7.20
N ILE A 57 -3.87 2.70 8.32
CA ILE A 57 -3.32 2.43 9.66
C ILE A 57 -2.77 1.00 9.72
N LEU A 58 -3.45 0.03 9.12
CA LEU A 58 -3.00 -1.36 9.03
C LEU A 58 -1.68 -1.48 8.27
N ILE A 59 -1.51 -0.80 7.14
CA ILE A 59 -0.26 -0.80 6.36
C ILE A 59 0.89 -0.23 7.21
N VAL A 60 0.67 0.89 7.90
CA VAL A 60 1.69 1.48 8.80
C VAL A 60 2.03 0.53 9.94
N ALA A 61 1.03 -0.12 10.54
CA ALA A 61 1.22 -1.10 11.58
C ALA A 61 2.06 -2.30 11.10
N MET A 62 1.87 -2.75 9.86
CA MET A 62 2.68 -3.82 9.27
C MET A 62 4.16 -3.41 9.11
N CYS A 63 4.45 -2.16 8.76
CA CYS A 63 5.82 -1.65 8.73
C CYS A 63 6.48 -1.71 10.11
N VAL A 64 5.76 -1.32 11.17
CA VAL A 64 6.25 -1.38 12.56
C VAL A 64 6.42 -2.83 13.02
N LEU A 65 5.45 -3.71 12.71
CA LEU A 65 5.55 -5.14 12.96
C LEU A 65 6.81 -5.72 12.34
N GLY A 66 7.09 -5.39 11.07
CA GLY A 66 8.29 -5.83 10.37
C GLY A 66 9.56 -5.51 11.15
N ALA A 67 9.72 -4.28 11.63
CA ALA A 67 10.85 -3.88 12.45
C ALA A 67 10.94 -4.67 13.77
N ALA A 68 9.81 -4.95 14.42
CA ALA A 68 9.76 -5.75 15.64
C ALA A 68 10.16 -7.22 15.40
N PHE A 69 9.77 -7.80 14.26
CA PHE A 69 10.18 -9.16 13.85
C PHE A 69 11.70 -9.27 13.64
N PHE A 70 12.33 -8.23 13.10
CA PHE A 70 13.79 -8.20 12.98
C PHE A 70 14.49 -8.05 14.33
N LYS A 71 13.93 -7.25 15.26
CA LYS A 71 14.49 -7.07 16.62
C LYS A 71 14.39 -8.32 17.51
N THR A 72 13.32 -9.08 17.37
CA THR A 72 13.10 -10.33 18.13
C THR A 72 13.85 -11.53 17.58
N GLY A 73 14.46 -11.42 16.39
CA GLY A 73 15.14 -12.54 15.72
C GLY A 73 14.18 -13.60 15.16
N LEU A 74 12.87 -13.37 15.26
CA LEU A 74 11.84 -14.26 14.71
C LEU A 74 12.00 -14.42 13.19
N ALA A 75 12.45 -13.37 12.48
CA ALA A 75 12.74 -13.43 11.04
C ALA A 75 13.80 -14.50 10.68
N TRP A 76 14.79 -14.72 11.56
CA TRP A 76 15.83 -15.74 11.35
C TRP A 76 15.33 -17.14 11.71
N GLN A 77 14.51 -17.26 12.75
CA GLN A 77 13.93 -18.55 13.14
C GLN A 77 12.90 -19.06 12.12
N SER A 78 12.04 -18.18 11.61
CA SER A 78 11.07 -18.52 10.57
C SER A 78 11.76 -18.97 9.28
N SER A 79 12.81 -18.29 8.87
CA SER A 79 13.61 -18.66 7.69
C SER A 79 14.25 -20.06 7.82
N LYS A 80 14.78 -20.42 8.99
CA LYS A 80 15.33 -21.77 9.24
C LYS A 80 14.26 -22.87 9.16
N ILE A 81 13.05 -22.60 9.65
CA ILE A 81 11.92 -23.55 9.58
C ILE A 81 11.49 -23.76 8.12
N LEU A 82 11.37 -22.68 7.35
CA LEU A 82 11.05 -22.73 5.92
C LEU A 82 12.11 -23.51 5.12
N LEU A 83 13.39 -23.27 5.36
CA LEU A 83 14.49 -24.00 4.70
C LEU A 83 14.52 -25.49 5.06
N LYS A 84 13.98 -25.88 6.23
CA LYS A 84 13.85 -27.29 6.62
C LYS A 84 12.79 -28.03 5.80
N TYR A 85 11.75 -27.33 5.37
CA TYR A 85 10.66 -27.89 4.54
C TYR A 85 10.92 -27.76 3.04
N ALA A 86 11.66 -26.72 2.60
CA ALA A 86 11.96 -26.50 1.20
C ALA A 86 13.32 -27.10 0.81
N LYS A 87 13.30 -28.32 0.26
CA LYS A 87 14.50 -28.99 -0.27
C LYS A 87 14.99 -28.47 -1.63
N THR A 88 14.17 -27.69 -2.35
CA THR A 88 14.44 -27.23 -3.72
C THR A 88 14.10 -25.74 -3.87
N GLU A 89 14.98 -24.97 -4.52
CA GLU A 89 14.83 -23.51 -4.73
C GLU A 89 13.50 -23.13 -5.40
N ARG A 90 13.06 -23.91 -6.40
CA ARG A 90 11.76 -23.72 -7.06
C ARG A 90 10.56 -23.90 -6.14
N SER A 91 10.66 -24.82 -5.17
CA SER A 91 9.58 -25.02 -4.20
C SER A 91 9.49 -23.85 -3.21
N LEU A 92 10.62 -23.23 -2.87
CA LEU A 92 10.69 -22.10 -1.94
C LEU A 92 10.06 -20.84 -2.57
N SER A 93 10.38 -20.53 -3.83
CA SER A 93 9.78 -19.39 -4.54
C SER A 93 8.26 -19.53 -4.70
N VAL A 94 7.76 -20.72 -5.04
CA VAL A 94 6.32 -20.97 -5.19
C VAL A 94 5.60 -20.87 -3.84
N LEU A 95 6.19 -21.40 -2.77
CA LEU A 95 5.64 -21.29 -1.41
C LEU A 95 5.55 -19.83 -0.96
N ILE A 96 6.63 -19.06 -1.12
CA ILE A 96 6.65 -17.64 -0.73
C ILE A 96 5.63 -16.86 -1.54
N PHE A 97 5.56 -17.07 -2.86
CA PHE A 97 4.61 -16.38 -3.72
C PHE A 97 3.15 -16.73 -3.38
N SER A 98 2.86 -18.01 -3.12
CA SER A 98 1.52 -18.45 -2.74
C SER A 98 1.08 -17.92 -1.37
N TYR A 99 2.00 -17.84 -0.41
CA TYR A 99 1.71 -17.26 0.92
C TYR A 99 1.54 -15.75 0.86
N TRP A 100 2.37 -15.06 0.08
CA TRP A 100 2.28 -13.62 -0.12
C TRP A 100 0.97 -13.21 -0.78
N TRP A 101 0.53 -13.96 -1.80
CA TRP A 101 -0.74 -13.71 -2.47
C TRP A 101 -1.93 -13.78 -1.52
N ARG A 102 -1.95 -14.80 -0.64
CA ARG A 102 -2.98 -14.94 0.40
C ARG A 102 -2.92 -13.82 1.44
N LEU A 103 -1.73 -13.40 1.84
CA LEU A 103 -1.57 -12.34 2.83
C LEU A 103 -1.95 -10.97 2.27
N CYS A 104 -1.65 -10.71 0.99
CA CYS A 104 -2.03 -9.49 0.29
C CYS A 104 -3.56 -9.40 0.13
N LEU A 105 -4.22 -10.53 -0.17
CA LEU A 105 -5.69 -10.63 -0.22
C LEU A 105 -6.39 -10.52 1.14
N LEU A 106 -5.66 -10.74 2.24
CA LEU A 106 -6.17 -10.55 3.59
C LEU A 106 -6.04 -9.10 4.07
N CYS A 107 -5.26 -8.28 3.37
CA CYS A 107 -4.91 -6.92 3.77
C CYS A 107 -5.51 -5.84 2.85
N PHE A 108 -6.09 -6.23 1.72
CA PHE A 108 -6.75 -5.36 0.73
C PHE A 108 -8.21 -5.78 0.56
#